data_AF-A0A1E3VKK5-F1
#
_entry.id   AF-A0A1E3VKK5-F1
#
_cell.length_a   1.000
_cell.length_b   1.000
_cell.length_c   1.000
_cell.angle_alpha   90.00
_cell.angle_beta   90.00
_cell.angle_gamma   90.00
#
_symmetry.space_group_name_H-M   'P 1'
#
loop_
_entity.id
_entity.type
_entity.pdbx_description
1 polymer ?
#
loop_
_entity_poly.entity_id
_entity_poly.type
_entity_poly.pdbx_seq_one_letter_code
_entity_poly.pdbx_strand_id
1 'polypeptide(L)'
;MDPVALPPAANDGSTRYGIEIGSVAKRDELRPLWREYLTKHAALVAGLQPRRVRGPDNGWRLIAGPFANAQDAEGACSLFKRADRPCAATVYAGDAL
;
A
#
# COMPACT_ATOMS: atom_id res chain seq x y z
N MET A 1 15.19 12.18 -10.67
CA MET A 1 14.45 10.96 -10.27
C MET A 1 14.88 10.66 -8.86
N ASP A 2 14.23 11.31 -7.91
CA ASP A 2 14.53 11.19 -6.48
C ASP A 2 14.14 9.79 -6.02
N PRO A 3 15.08 8.96 -5.51
CA PRO A 3 14.73 7.70 -4.91
C PRO A 3 13.94 8.04 -3.64
N VAL A 4 12.67 7.66 -3.61
CA VAL A 4 11.89 7.64 -2.37
C VAL A 4 12.55 6.56 -1.51
N ALA A 5 13.58 6.94 -0.75
CA ALA A 5 14.28 6.06 0.15
C ALA A 5 13.28 5.63 1.22
N LEU A 6 12.74 4.43 1.04
CA LEU A 6 11.89 3.79 2.02
C LEU A 6 12.66 3.75 3.35
N PRO A 7 12.01 4.07 4.48
CA PRO A 7 12.66 3.91 5.76
C PRO A 7 13.15 2.46 5.87
N PRO A 8 14.38 2.24 6.37
CA PRO A 8 14.87 0.88 6.57
C PRO A 8 13.88 0.17 7.48
N ALA A 9 13.27 -0.88 6.94
CA ALA A 9 12.52 -1.83 7.73
C ALA A 9 13.38 -2.26 8.92
N ALA A 10 12.82 -2.22 10.13
CA ALA A 10 13.52 -2.74 11.30
C ALA A 10 13.92 -4.20 10.99
N ASN A 11 15.22 -4.49 11.04
CA ASN A 11 15.81 -5.77 10.62
C ASN A 11 15.50 -6.92 11.60
N ASP A 12 14.33 -6.93 12.23
CA ASP A 12 13.86 -7.95 13.19
C ASP A 12 13.21 -9.17 12.50
N GLY A 13 13.45 -9.38 11.20
CA GLY A 13 12.88 -10.48 10.41
C GLY A 13 11.34 -10.47 10.28
N SER A 14 10.67 -9.45 10.85
CA SER A 14 9.22 -9.36 11.01
C SER A 14 8.60 -8.21 10.21
N THR A 15 9.42 -7.29 9.70
CA THR A 15 8.92 -6.14 8.94
C THR A 15 8.55 -6.57 7.54
N ARG A 16 7.25 -6.57 7.27
CA ARG A 16 6.69 -6.81 5.94
C ARG A 16 6.59 -5.48 5.20
N TYR A 17 6.71 -5.53 3.88
CA TYR A 17 6.59 -4.35 3.03
C TYR A 17 5.21 -4.27 2.41
N GLY A 18 4.77 -3.06 2.10
CA GLY A 18 3.45 -2.77 1.56
C GLY A 18 3.54 -1.65 0.52
N ILE A 19 2.45 -1.41 -0.18
CA ILE A 19 2.28 -0.24 -1.03
C ILE A 19 1.04 0.51 -0.59
N GLU A 20 1.20 1.80 -0.35
CA GLU A 20 0.09 2.73 -0.24
C GLU A 20 -0.45 2.97 -1.65
N ILE A 21 -1.69 2.55 -1.88
CA ILE A 21 -2.38 2.72 -3.17
C ILE A 21 -3.46 3.81 -3.10
N GLY A 22 -3.61 4.45 -1.94
CA GLY A 22 -4.51 5.57 -1.77
C GLY A 22 -4.71 5.94 -0.31
N SER A 23 -5.26 7.13 -0.12
CA SER A 23 -5.60 7.68 1.19
C SER A 23 -6.97 8.34 1.12
N VAL A 24 -7.73 8.23 2.20
CA VAL A 24 -9.08 8.78 2.35
C VAL A 24 -9.19 9.51 3.68
N ALA A 25 -10.11 10.45 3.79
CA ALA A 25 -10.34 11.17 5.04
C ALA A 25 -11.05 10.27 6.08
N LYS A 26 -12.01 9.45 5.63
CA LYS A 26 -12.80 8.59 6.52
C LYS A 26 -12.45 7.13 6.35
N ARG A 27 -12.36 6.40 7.47
CA ARG A 27 -12.11 4.95 7.50
C ARG A 27 -13.07 4.16 6.61
N ASP A 28 -14.33 4.55 6.58
CA ASP A 28 -15.36 3.85 5.82
C ASP A 28 -15.22 3.97 4.29
N GLU A 29 -14.44 4.93 3.81
CA GLU A 29 -14.12 5.10 2.39
C GLU A 29 -13.00 4.15 1.92
N LEU A 30 -12.23 3.55 2.84
CA LEU A 30 -11.19 2.58 2.47
C LEU A 30 -11.77 1.30 1.86
N ARG A 31 -12.92 0.83 2.36
CA ARG A 31 -13.61 -0.37 1.85
C ARG A 31 -14.04 -0.25 0.40
N PRO A 32 -14.80 0.78 -0.01
CA PRO A 32 -15.15 0.96 -1.42
C PRO A 32 -13.92 1.24 -2.28
N LEU A 33 -12.89 1.95 -1.77
CA LEU A 33 -11.64 2.18 -2.49
C LEU A 33 -10.91 0.86 -2.80
N TRP A 34 -10.74 -0.02 -1.81
CA TRP A 34 -10.14 -1.33 -2.01
C TRP A 34 -10.93 -2.19 -3.00
N ARG A 35 -12.26 -2.15 -2.91
CA ARG A 35 -13.14 -2.86 -3.83
C ARG A 35 -13.00 -2.34 -5.25
N GLU A 36 -12.86 -1.03 -5.44
CA GLU A 36 -12.58 -0.46 -6.76
C GLU A 36 -11.28 -1.06 -7.33
N TYR A 37 -10.22 -1.17 -6.52
CA TYR A 37 -8.97 -1.79 -6.93
C TYR A 37 -9.14 -3.27 -7.27
N LEU A 38 -9.91 -4.03 -6.49
CA LEU A 38 -10.24 -5.42 -6.81
C LEU A 38 -11.02 -5.56 -8.12
N THR A 39 -11.85 -4.59 -8.49
CA THR A 39 -12.63 -4.64 -9.73
C THR A 39 -11.86 -4.15 -10.94
N LYS A 40 -11.15 -3.01 -10.83
CA LYS A 40 -10.43 -2.37 -11.94
C LYS A 40 -9.02 -2.92 -12.15
N HIS A 41 -8.40 -3.39 -11.06
CA HIS A 41 -7.00 -3.79 -11.01
C HIS A 41 -6.82 -5.10 -10.23
N ALA A 42 -7.77 -6.03 -10.36
CA ALA A 42 -7.79 -7.30 -9.65
C ALA A 42 -6.43 -8.01 -9.68
N ALA A 43 -5.77 -8.02 -10.84
CA ALA A 43 -4.46 -8.63 -11.03
C ALA A 43 -3.33 -7.98 -10.21
N LEU A 44 -3.40 -6.67 -9.95
CA LEU A 44 -2.40 -5.95 -9.15
C LEU A 44 -2.57 -6.21 -7.65
N VAL A 45 -3.80 -6.45 -7.21
CA VAL A 45 -4.15 -6.69 -5.81
C VAL A 45 -4.43 -8.17 -5.51
N ALA A 46 -4.26 -9.05 -6.48
CA ALA A 46 -4.49 -10.47 -6.34
C ALA A 46 -3.53 -11.06 -5.29
N GLY A 47 -4.09 -11.68 -4.25
CA GLY A 47 -3.30 -12.24 -3.14
C GLY A 47 -2.76 -11.19 -2.16
N LEU A 48 -2.97 -9.90 -2.41
CA LEU A 48 -2.64 -8.85 -1.45
C LEU A 48 -3.79 -8.65 -0.44
N GLN A 49 -3.41 -8.51 0.82
CA GLN A 49 -4.26 -8.15 1.93
C GLN A 49 -4.29 -6.63 2.13
N PRO A 50 -5.48 -6.02 2.19
CA PRO A 50 -5.61 -4.62 2.53
C PRO A 50 -5.41 -4.39 4.04
N ARG A 51 -4.61 -3.39 4.36
CA ARG A 51 -4.42 -2.85 5.70
C ARG A 51 -4.80 -1.38 5.72
N ARG A 52 -5.29 -0.94 6.87
CA ARG A 52 -5.59 0.46 7.15
C ARG A 52 -4.56 1.00 8.12
N VAL A 53 -3.92 2.10 7.73
CA VAL A 53 -2.97 2.83 8.57
C VAL A 53 -3.51 4.23 8.78
N ARG A 54 -3.40 4.74 10.00
CA ARG A 54 -3.73 6.14 10.28
C ARG A 54 -2.50 7.00 9.96
N GLY A 55 -2.65 7.95 9.06
CA GLY A 55 -1.64 8.94 8.75
C GLY A 55 -1.52 10.00 9.86
N PRO A 56 -0.44 10.78 9.86
CA PRO A 56 -0.24 11.88 10.82
C PRO A 56 -1.32 12.97 10.67
N ASP A 57 -1.85 13.15 9.46
CA ASP A 57 -2.90 14.13 9.13
C ASP A 57 -4.31 13.68 9.55
N ASN A 58 -4.42 12.67 10.42
CA ASN A 58 -5.67 12.03 10.84
C ASN A 58 -6.45 11.32 9.71
N GLY A 59 -5.90 11.31 8.49
CA GLY A 59 -6.41 10.55 7.35
C GLY A 59 -6.10 9.06 7.46
N TRP A 60 -6.78 8.27 6.64
CA TRP A 60 -6.64 6.82 6.55
C TRP A 60 -5.95 6.44 5.25
N ARG A 61 -4.93 5.60 5.33
CA ARG A 61 -4.13 5.13 4.20
C ARG A 61 -4.43 3.65 3.96
N LEU A 62 -4.60 3.30 2.70
CA LEU A 62 -4.85 1.93 2.24
C LEU A 62 -3.54 1.31 1.81
N ILE A 63 -3.05 0.36 2.60
CA ILE A 63 -1.82 -0.36 2.32
C ILE A 63 -2.16 -1.74 1.78
N ALA A 64 -1.62 -2.10 0.62
CA ALA A 64 -1.70 -3.44 0.06
C ALA A 64 -0.38 -4.18 0.28
N GLY A 65 -0.41 -5.43 0.72
CA GLY A 65 0.75 -6.27 0.97
C GLY A 65 0.31 -7.66 1.44
N PRO A 66 1.14 -8.52 2.04
CA PRO A 66 2.53 -8.32 2.41
C PRO A 66 3.50 -8.67 1.27
N PHE A 67 4.48 -7.80 1.04
CA PHE A 67 5.63 -8.09 0.18
C PHE A 67 6.81 -8.59 1.01
N ALA A 68 7.62 -9.46 0.42
CA ALA A 68 8.79 -10.04 1.05
C ALA A 68 9.91 -9.01 1.26
N ASN A 69 10.02 -8.03 0.36
CA ASN A 69 11.06 -7.01 0.37
C ASN A 69 10.54 -5.70 -0.25
N ALA A 70 11.35 -4.65 -0.13
CA ALA A 70 11.05 -3.33 -0.70
C ALA A 70 10.95 -3.36 -2.24
N GLN A 71 11.77 -4.16 -2.93
CA GLN A 71 11.79 -4.20 -4.39
C GLN A 71 10.48 -4.75 -4.97
N ASP A 72 9.89 -5.77 -4.35
CA ASP A 72 8.58 -6.28 -4.73
C ASP A 72 7.49 -5.21 -4.56
N ALA A 73 7.53 -4.46 -3.46
CA ALA A 73 6.63 -3.33 -3.24
C ALA A 73 6.85 -2.22 -4.29
N GLU A 74 8.09 -1.82 -4.58
CA GLU A 74 8.40 -0.82 -5.61
C GLU A 74 7.99 -1.28 -7.02
N GLY A 75 8.17 -2.57 -7.33
CA GLY A 75 7.74 -3.18 -8.58
C GLY A 75 6.23 -3.14 -8.75
N ALA A 76 5.48 -3.56 -7.72
CA ALA A 76 4.03 -3.42 -7.69
C ALA A 76 3.62 -1.96 -7.84
N CYS A 77 4.27 -1.05 -7.12
CA CYS A 77 3.98 0.37 -7.16
C CYS A 77 4.19 0.99 -8.54
N SER A 78 5.20 0.53 -9.27
CA SER A 78 5.45 0.92 -10.66
C SER A 78 4.32 0.49 -11.59
N LEU A 79 3.64 -0.63 -11.33
CA LEU A 79 2.45 -1.02 -12.09
C LEU A 79 1.27 -0.07 -11.85
N PHE A 80 1.06 0.38 -10.61
CA PHE A 80 0.03 1.38 -10.30
C PHE A 80 0.31 2.70 -11.00
N LYS A 81 1.57 3.15 -11.01
CA LYS A 81 1.97 4.36 -11.76
C LYS A 81 1.69 4.25 -13.25
N ARG A 82 1.91 3.07 -13.87
CA ARG A 82 1.55 2.82 -15.28
C ARG A 82 0.04 2.86 -15.52
N ALA A 83 -0.76 2.56 -14.50
CA ALA A 83 -2.21 2.69 -14.54
C ALA A 83 -2.71 4.11 -14.18
N ASP A 84 -1.81 5.11 -14.17
CA ASP A 84 -2.08 6.50 -13.78
C ASP A 84 -2.64 6.63 -12.36
N ARG A 85 -2.23 5.71 -11.47
CA ARG A 85 -2.65 5.71 -10.06
C ARG A 85 -1.51 6.14 -9.15
N PRO A 86 -1.79 6.96 -8.13
CA PRO A 86 -0.81 7.30 -7.12
C PRO A 86 -0.45 6.04 -6.34
N CYS A 87 0.84 5.81 -6.19
CA CYS A 87 1.34 4.76 -5.34
C CYS A 87 2.65 5.19 -4.65
N ALA A 88 2.77 4.82 -3.39
CA ALA A 88 4.00 4.92 -2.61
C ALA A 88 4.32 3.58 -1.95
N ALA A 89 5.53 3.06 -2.13
CA ALA A 89 5.98 1.94 -1.33
C ALA A 89 6.09 2.38 0.14
N THR A 90 5.83 1.46 1.07
CA THR A 90 5.83 1.73 2.51
C THR A 90 6.00 0.45 3.31
N VAL A 91 6.01 0.56 4.64
CA VAL A 91 6.00 -0.59 5.53
C VAL A 91 4.57 -1.13 5.63
N TYR A 92 4.41 -2.45 5.54
CA TYR A 92 3.14 -3.11 5.78
C TYR A 92 2.82 -3.11 7.27
N ALA A 93 2.10 -2.08 7.69
CA ALA A 93 1.70 -1.84 9.06
C ALA A 93 0.18 -1.60 9.14
N GLY A 94 -0.32 -1.48 10.38
CA GLY A 94 -1.72 -1.17 10.67
C GLY A 94 -2.63 -2.39 10.78
N ASP A 95 -3.93 -2.11 10.84
CA ASP A 95 -4.98 -3.11 11.08
C ASP A 95 -5.54 -3.68 9.78
N ALA A 96 -6.09 -4.89 9.81
CA ALA A 96 -6.84 -5.43 8.69
C ALA A 96 -8.06 -4.55 8.39
N LEU A 97 -8.34 -4.35 7.09
CA LEU A 97 -9.47 -3.56 6.61
C LEU A 97 -10.83 -4.16 7.00
#